data_AF-A0A350IZS5-F1
#
_entry.id   AF-A0A350IZS5-F1
#
_cell.length_a   1.000
_cell.length_b   1.000
_cell.length_c   1.000
_cell.angle_alpha   90.00
_cell.angle_beta   90.00
_cell.angle_gamma   90.00
#
_symmetry.space_group_name_H-M   'P 1'
#
loop_
_entity.id
_entity.type
_entity.pdbx_description
1 polymer ?
#
loop_
_entity_poly.entity_id
_entity_poly.type
_entity_poly.pdbx_seq_one_letter_code
_entity_poly.pdbx_strand_id
1 'polypeptide(L)'
;MKTILEKLFRTYWKEICMYFYGLCHDMTLSEDLSSEVFLEAVRSIPSFQGNSSVRTWLYGIARNRWYLYLRKKKTQIQTYSLNDLLNDPMDPNTEEYPYVQEWMEHLVSQENQTAQKVFHMRMDGYSFYEISVACNLTENSARVIWHRIKTKLQQQYRKEETL
;
A
#
# COMPACT_ATOMS: atom_id res chain seq x y z
N MET A 1 -21.38 24.89 -17.38
CA MET A 1 -20.23 24.01 -17.03
C MET A 1 -19.14 24.74 -16.27
N LYS A 2 -18.53 25.81 -16.81
CA LYS A 2 -17.48 26.60 -16.11
C LYS A 2 -17.88 27.06 -14.70
N THR A 3 -19.08 27.61 -14.53
CA THR A 3 -19.58 28.14 -13.25
C THR A 3 -19.81 27.08 -12.17
N ILE A 4 -20.18 25.85 -12.54
CA ILE A 4 -20.39 24.74 -11.58
C ILE A 4 -19.05 24.24 -11.06
N LEU A 5 -18.08 24.04 -11.96
CA LEU A 5 -16.73 23.62 -11.61
C LEU A 5 -16.01 24.68 -10.77
N GLU A 6 -16.16 25.96 -11.12
CA GLU A 6 -15.57 27.05 -10.36
C GLU A 6 -16.15 27.15 -8.95
N LYS A 7 -17.47 26.97 -8.80
CA LYS A 7 -18.12 26.92 -7.49
C LYS A 7 -17.65 25.72 -6.68
N LEU A 8 -17.52 24.55 -7.30
CA LEU A 8 -17.01 23.33 -6.67
C LEU A 8 -15.57 23.54 -6.16
N PHE A 9 -14.70 24.13 -7.00
CA PHE A 9 -13.32 24.43 -6.65
C PHE A 9 -13.23 25.41 -5.46
N ARG A 10 -13.91 26.56 -5.56
CA ARG A 10 -13.94 27.58 -4.49
C ARG A 10 -14.47 27.04 -3.16
N THR A 11 -15.41 26.09 -3.22
CA THR A 11 -16.03 25.52 -2.01
C THR A 11 -15.10 24.52 -1.32
N TYR A 12 -14.46 23.63 -2.08
CA TYR A 12 -13.83 22.44 -1.50
C TYR A 12 -12.29 22.45 -1.56
N TRP A 13 -11.66 23.36 -2.31
CA TRP A 13 -10.20 23.38 -2.47
C TRP A 13 -9.45 23.40 -1.15
N LYS A 14 -9.75 24.39 -0.31
CA LYS A 14 -9.11 24.54 1.00
C LYS A 14 -9.34 23.32 1.88
N GLU A 15 -10.54 22.74 1.83
CA GLU A 15 -10.91 21.59 2.64
C GLU A 15 -10.11 20.34 2.25
N ILE A 16 -10.00 20.07 0.95
CA ILE A 16 -9.24 18.93 0.41
C ILE A 16 -7.73 19.12 0.62
N CYS A 17 -7.21 20.35 0.46
CA CYS A 17 -5.81 20.64 0.73
C CYS A 17 -5.47 20.44 2.21
N MET A 18 -6.32 20.91 3.12
CA MET A 18 -6.14 20.68 4.57
C MET A 18 -6.27 19.20 4.94
N TYR A 19 -7.12 18.44 4.26
CA TYR A 19 -7.21 17.00 4.42
C TYR A 19 -5.87 16.31 4.09
N PHE A 20 -5.25 16.62 2.95
CA PHE A 20 -3.93 16.07 2.61
C PHE A 20 -2.83 16.58 3.54
N TYR A 21 -2.87 17.85 3.93
CA TYR A 21 -1.89 18.41 4.86
C TYR A 21 -1.92 17.70 6.22
N GLY A 22 -3.11 17.31 6.70
CA GLY A 22 -3.26 16.49 7.90
C GLY A 22 -2.69 15.06 7.76
N LEU A 23 -2.45 14.59 6.54
CA LEU A 23 -1.91 13.24 6.27
C LEU A 23 -0.41 13.23 5.99
N CYS A 24 0.13 14.24 5.29
CA CYS A 24 1.52 14.25 4.87
C CYS A 24 2.38 15.34 5.54
N HIS A 25 1.78 16.34 6.18
CA HIS A 25 2.45 17.50 6.77
C HIS A 25 3.38 18.25 5.80
N ASP A 26 3.07 18.20 4.50
CA ASP A 26 3.80 18.85 3.42
C ASP A 26 2.80 19.66 2.58
N MET A 27 2.93 20.99 2.61
CA MET A 27 2.00 21.88 1.90
C MET A 27 2.09 21.71 0.38
N THR A 28 3.31 21.63 -0.17
CA THR A 28 3.53 21.49 -1.61
C THR A 28 2.89 20.20 -2.12
N LEU A 29 3.15 19.09 -1.43
CA LEU A 29 2.53 17.80 -1.78
C LEU A 29 1.00 17.83 -1.62
N SER A 30 0.48 18.55 -0.62
CA SER A 30 -0.96 18.68 -0.41
C SER A 30 -1.65 19.44 -1.56
N GLU A 31 -1.02 20.49 -2.06
CA GLU A 31 -1.50 21.27 -3.20
C GLU A 31 -1.46 20.45 -4.50
N ASP A 32 -0.39 19.67 -4.72
CA ASP A 32 -0.27 18.76 -5.86
C ASP A 32 -1.38 17.69 -5.85
N LEU A 33 -1.56 16.99 -4.73
CA LEU A 33 -2.60 15.96 -4.60
C LEU A 33 -4.00 16.56 -4.75
N SER A 34 -4.24 17.76 -4.22
CA SER A 34 -5.50 18.48 -4.39
C SER A 34 -5.76 18.78 -5.87
N SER A 35 -4.76 19.27 -6.60
CA SER A 35 -4.86 19.54 -8.04
C SER A 35 -5.30 18.29 -8.81
N GLU A 36 -4.71 17.14 -8.50
CA GLU A 36 -5.09 15.86 -9.13
C GLU A 36 -6.54 15.44 -8.81
N VAL A 37 -7.04 15.72 -7.60
CA VAL A 37 -8.43 15.45 -7.22
C VAL A 37 -9.41 16.26 -8.07
N PHE A 38 -9.17 17.56 -8.22
CA PHE A 38 -10.08 18.42 -9.01
C PHE A 38 -10.00 18.13 -10.50
N LEU A 39 -8.84 17.74 -11.00
CA LEU A 39 -8.68 17.30 -12.39
C LEU A 39 -9.46 16.00 -12.66
N GLU A 40 -9.43 15.06 -11.71
CA GLU A 40 -10.24 13.84 -11.77
C GLU A 40 -11.74 14.13 -11.61
N ALA A 41 -12.11 15.08 -10.75
CA ALA A 41 -13.49 15.52 -10.60
C ALA A 41 -14.05 16.09 -11.91
N VAL A 42 -13.27 16.90 -12.65
CA VAL A 42 -13.68 17.41 -13.98
C VAL A 42 -13.97 16.27 -14.96
N ARG A 43 -13.16 15.20 -14.94
CA ARG A 43 -13.34 14.04 -15.82
C ARG A 43 -14.55 13.19 -15.45
N SER A 44 -14.81 13.05 -14.15
CA SER A 44 -15.82 12.13 -13.62
C SER A 44 -17.18 12.80 -13.33
N ILE A 45 -17.27 14.13 -13.31
CA ILE A 45 -18.52 14.86 -13.04
C ILE A 45 -19.68 14.48 -13.98
N PRO A 46 -19.51 14.16 -15.27
CA PRO A 46 -20.64 13.75 -16.12
C PRO A 46 -21.26 12.41 -15.69
N SER A 47 -20.49 11.58 -14.97
CA SER A 47 -20.93 10.27 -14.46
C SER A 47 -21.47 10.32 -13.03
N PHE A 48 -21.47 11.50 -12.40
CA PHE A 48 -21.92 11.64 -11.03
C PHE A 48 -23.45 11.55 -10.94
N GLN A 49 -23.95 10.43 -10.42
CA GLN A 49 -25.38 10.11 -10.35
C GLN A 49 -26.13 10.79 -9.18
N GLY A 50 -25.43 11.52 -8.30
CA GLY A 50 -26.06 12.20 -7.16
C GLY A 50 -26.47 11.28 -6.01
N ASN A 51 -26.08 10.00 -6.02
CA ASN A 51 -26.36 9.03 -4.95
C ASN A 51 -25.63 9.34 -3.62
N SER A 52 -24.74 10.32 -3.61
CA SER A 52 -24.02 10.81 -2.44
C SER A 52 -23.92 12.33 -2.48
N SER A 53 -23.55 12.98 -1.38
CA SER A 53 -23.21 14.41 -1.43
C SER A 53 -21.96 14.63 -2.30
N VAL A 54 -21.86 15.81 -2.94
CA VAL A 54 -20.67 16.22 -3.70
C VAL A 54 -19.41 16.18 -2.83
N ARG A 55 -19.54 16.55 -1.55
CA ARG A 55 -18.46 16.45 -0.56
C ARG A 55 -18.01 15.00 -0.40
N THR A 56 -18.93 14.07 -0.12
CA THR A 56 -18.62 12.64 0.03
C THR A 56 -17.93 12.08 -1.21
N TRP A 57 -18.40 12.45 -2.40
CA TRP A 57 -17.83 12.03 -3.66
C TRP A 57 -16.39 12.55 -3.86
N LEU A 58 -16.14 13.84 -3.61
CA LEU A 58 -14.80 14.44 -3.68
C LEU A 58 -13.81 13.79 -2.70
N TYR A 59 -14.25 13.51 -1.47
CA TYR A 59 -13.42 12.80 -0.50
C TYR A 59 -13.13 11.35 -0.91
N GLY A 60 -14.03 10.71 -1.67
CA GLY A 60 -13.76 9.41 -2.30
C GLY A 60 -12.61 9.50 -3.31
N ILE A 61 -12.63 10.51 -4.18
CA ILE A 61 -11.55 10.77 -5.14
C ILE A 61 -10.24 11.09 -4.40
N ALA A 62 -10.28 11.95 -3.40
CA ALA A 62 -9.11 12.33 -2.59
C ALA A 62 -8.47 11.15 -1.88
N ARG A 63 -9.29 10.27 -1.29
CA ARG A 63 -8.82 9.05 -0.64
C ARG A 63 -8.14 8.11 -1.65
N ASN A 64 -8.74 7.91 -2.82
CA ASN A 64 -8.14 7.09 -3.87
C ASN A 64 -6.79 7.68 -4.32
N ARG A 65 -6.73 9.01 -4.46
CA ARG A 65 -5.50 9.73 -4.83
C ARG A 65 -4.41 9.58 -3.78
N TRP A 66 -4.75 9.67 -2.49
CA TRP A 66 -3.84 9.42 -1.39
C TRP A 66 -3.25 8.00 -1.44
N TYR A 67 -4.10 6.99 -1.64
CA TYR A 67 -3.64 5.60 -1.73
C TYR A 67 -2.73 5.37 -2.95
N LEU A 68 -3.03 5.97 -4.10
CA LEU A 68 -2.18 5.91 -5.28
C LEU A 68 -0.81 6.56 -5.02
N TYR A 69 -0.79 7.74 -4.38
CA TYR A 69 0.45 8.40 -3.99
C TYR A 69 1.27 7.53 -3.03
N LEU A 70 0.63 6.99 -1.98
CA LEU A 70 1.30 6.10 -1.03
C LEU A 70 1.83 4.83 -1.69
N ARG A 71 1.11 4.27 -2.67
CA ARG A 71 1.57 3.13 -3.46
C ARG A 71 2.83 3.50 -4.25
N LYS A 72 2.80 4.61 -5.00
CA LYS A 72 3.95 5.08 -5.80
C LYS A 72 5.16 5.44 -4.94
N LYS A 73 4.92 6.06 -3.77
CA LYS A 73 5.95 6.35 -2.77
C LYS A 73 6.52 5.08 -2.15
N LYS A 74 5.72 4.05 -1.91
CA LYS A 74 6.19 2.73 -1.45
C LYS A 74 6.95 1.95 -2.52
N THR A 75 6.58 2.07 -3.79
CA THR A 75 7.42 1.55 -4.89
C THR A 75 8.78 2.26 -4.93
N GLN A 76 8.88 3.48 -4.38
CA GLN A 76 10.15 4.20 -4.21
C GLN A 76 10.81 4.00 -2.83
N ILE A 77 10.09 3.48 -1.83
CA ILE A 77 10.55 3.31 -0.44
C ILE A 77 10.11 1.92 0.09
N GLN A 78 11.09 1.01 0.07
CA GLN A 78 11.20 -0.27 0.80
C GLN A 78 10.20 -1.39 0.43
N THR A 79 10.65 -2.25 -0.48
CA THR A 79 10.52 -3.71 -0.35
C THR A 79 10.89 -4.15 1.07
N TYR A 80 10.24 -5.18 1.63
CA TYR A 80 10.75 -5.78 2.87
C TYR A 80 12.10 -6.40 2.54
N SER A 81 13.16 -5.95 3.20
CA SER A 81 14.43 -6.67 3.14
C SER A 81 14.32 -7.93 3.97
N LEU A 82 15.13 -8.95 3.65
CA LEU A 82 15.20 -10.18 4.43
C LEU A 82 15.51 -9.89 5.91
N ASN A 83 16.34 -8.88 6.16
CA ASN A 83 16.67 -8.36 7.49
C ASN A 83 15.43 -7.94 8.29
N ASP A 84 14.55 -7.16 7.67
CA ASP A 84 13.34 -6.63 8.33
C ASP A 84 12.34 -7.75 8.68
N LEU A 85 12.44 -8.89 7.99
CA LEU A 85 11.60 -10.06 8.25
C LEU A 85 12.11 -10.87 9.44
N LEU A 86 13.43 -11.05 9.52
CA LEU A 86 14.11 -11.88 10.52
C LEU A 86 14.40 -11.13 11.84
N ASN A 87 14.28 -9.80 11.86
CA ASN A 87 14.53 -8.94 13.03
C ASN A 87 15.98 -9.04 13.56
N ASP A 88 16.95 -9.26 12.69
CA ASP A 88 18.37 -9.25 13.03
C ASP A 88 19.10 -8.29 12.09
N PRO A 89 19.98 -7.38 12.55
CA PRO A 89 20.87 -6.63 11.68
C PRO A 89 21.94 -7.53 11.05
N MET A 90 21.60 -8.33 10.03
CA MET A 90 22.62 -8.91 9.17
C MET A 90 23.08 -7.89 8.12
N ASP A 91 24.40 -7.83 7.88
CA ASP A 91 24.96 -7.00 6.81
C ASP A 91 24.59 -7.65 5.45
N PRO A 92 23.90 -6.95 4.53
CA PRO A 92 23.54 -7.48 3.22
C PRO A 92 24.74 -7.88 2.34
N ASN A 93 25.99 -7.59 2.73
CA ASN A 93 27.21 -8.09 2.08
C ASN A 93 27.80 -9.37 2.71
N THR A 94 27.09 -10.02 3.63
CA THR A 94 27.55 -11.25 4.27
C THR A 94 27.32 -12.46 3.36
N GLU A 95 28.26 -13.41 3.31
CA GLU A 95 28.16 -14.65 2.53
C GLU A 95 26.92 -15.52 2.88
N GLU A 96 26.24 -15.22 3.99
CA GLU A 96 25.01 -15.89 4.45
C GLU A 96 23.74 -15.44 3.71
N TYR A 97 23.75 -14.29 3.04
CA TYR A 97 22.54 -13.73 2.41
C TYR A 97 21.93 -14.64 1.31
N PRO A 98 22.71 -15.21 0.37
CA PRO A 98 22.18 -16.15 -0.61
C PRO A 98 21.59 -17.42 0.03
N TYR A 99 22.22 -17.93 1.09
CA TYR A 99 21.77 -19.12 1.82
C TYR A 99 20.42 -18.88 2.52
N VAL A 100 20.27 -17.73 3.17
CA VAL A 100 19.01 -17.33 3.83
C VAL A 100 17.87 -17.20 2.83
N GLN A 101 18.14 -16.65 1.64
CA GLN A 101 17.14 -16.53 0.57
C GLN A 101 16.67 -17.91 0.06
N GLU A 102 17.61 -18.81 -0.23
CA GLU A 102 17.28 -20.19 -0.67
C GLU A 102 16.50 -20.97 0.40
N TRP A 103 16.87 -20.82 1.67
CA TRP A 103 16.18 -21.45 2.79
C TRP A 103 14.73 -20.96 2.96
N MET A 104 14.50 -19.65 2.86
CA MET A 104 13.14 -19.09 2.90
C MET A 104 12.31 -19.57 1.72
N GLU A 105 12.89 -19.57 0.52
CA GLU A 105 12.20 -20.02 -0.69
C GLU A 105 11.78 -21.50 -0.53
N HIS A 106 12.67 -22.33 0.01
CA HIS A 106 12.35 -23.71 0.35
C HIS A 106 11.16 -23.80 1.33
N LEU A 107 11.17 -23.05 2.43
CA LEU A 107 10.10 -23.07 3.43
C LEU A 107 8.76 -22.54 2.91
N VAL A 108 8.79 -21.49 2.11
CA VAL A 108 7.60 -20.88 1.50
C VAL A 108 7.01 -21.80 0.43
N SER A 109 7.84 -22.52 -0.32
CA SER A 109 7.39 -23.49 -1.34
C SER A 109 6.53 -24.62 -0.77
N GLN A 110 6.64 -24.91 0.54
CA GLN A 110 5.82 -25.90 1.25
C GLN A 110 4.43 -25.39 1.64
N GLU A 111 4.18 -24.08 1.51
CA GLU A 111 2.85 -23.50 1.74
C GLU A 111 1.95 -23.68 0.51
N ASN A 112 0.65 -23.44 0.66
CA ASN A 112 -0.26 -23.46 -0.49
C ASN A 112 0.02 -22.28 -1.47
N GLN A 113 -0.41 -22.41 -2.73
CA GLN A 113 -0.14 -21.41 -3.77
C GLN A 113 -0.62 -19.99 -3.40
N THR A 114 -1.75 -19.88 -2.69
CA THR A 114 -2.27 -18.59 -2.23
C THR A 114 -1.32 -17.95 -1.21
N ALA A 115 -0.81 -18.72 -0.26
CA ALA A 115 0.15 -18.27 0.72
C ALA A 115 1.48 -17.86 0.09
N GLN A 116 1.99 -18.64 -0.86
CA GLN A 116 3.18 -18.29 -1.65
C GLN A 116 2.99 -16.94 -2.35
N LYS A 117 1.89 -16.76 -3.10
CA LYS A 117 1.59 -15.49 -3.78
C LYS A 117 1.50 -14.31 -2.81
N VAL A 118 0.80 -14.49 -1.68
CA VAL A 118 0.71 -13.45 -0.65
C VAL A 118 2.10 -13.08 -0.12
N PHE A 119 2.98 -14.05 0.11
CA PHE A 119 4.35 -13.81 0.57
C PHE A 119 5.18 -13.04 -0.47
N HIS A 120 5.30 -13.54 -1.70
CA HIS A 120 6.11 -12.89 -2.74
C HIS A 120 5.60 -11.49 -3.05
N MET A 121 4.28 -11.32 -3.23
CA MET A 121 3.71 -9.99 -3.43
C MET A 121 3.98 -9.07 -2.23
N ARG A 122 4.00 -9.60 -1.00
CA ARG A 122 4.35 -8.75 0.15
C ARG A 122 5.83 -8.36 0.14
N MET A 123 6.73 -9.29 -0.18
CA MET A 123 8.18 -9.04 -0.33
C MET A 123 8.46 -8.00 -1.42
N ASP A 124 7.75 -8.09 -2.54
CA ASP A 124 7.77 -7.14 -3.66
C ASP A 124 7.12 -5.79 -3.31
N GLY A 125 6.59 -5.62 -2.10
CA GLY A 125 6.10 -4.35 -1.57
C GLY A 125 4.62 -4.05 -1.80
N TYR A 126 3.85 -4.96 -2.40
CA TYR A 126 2.40 -4.79 -2.59
C TYR A 126 1.66 -4.69 -1.25
N SER A 127 0.60 -3.87 -1.22
CA SER A 127 -0.26 -3.72 -0.05
C SER A 127 -1.20 -4.92 0.13
N PHE A 128 -1.71 -5.12 1.35
CA PHE A 128 -2.69 -6.18 1.61
C PHE A 128 -3.97 -6.04 0.78
N TYR A 129 -4.35 -4.81 0.41
CA TYR A 129 -5.47 -4.55 -0.48
C TYR A 129 -5.18 -5.04 -1.92
N GLU A 130 -4.00 -4.75 -2.45
CA GLU A 130 -3.62 -5.21 -3.80
C GLU A 130 -3.46 -6.72 -3.86
N ILE A 131 -2.88 -7.30 -2.81
CA ILE A 131 -2.79 -8.74 -2.65
C ILE A 131 -4.19 -9.36 -2.57
N SER A 132 -5.12 -8.73 -1.84
CA SER A 132 -6.47 -9.26 -1.71
C SER A 132 -7.23 -9.22 -3.04
N VAL A 133 -7.07 -8.16 -3.83
CA VAL A 133 -7.60 -8.08 -5.20
C VAL A 133 -6.96 -9.14 -6.10
N ALA A 134 -5.63 -9.27 -6.10
CA ALA A 134 -4.91 -10.18 -6.98
C ALA A 134 -5.14 -11.66 -6.66
N CYS A 135 -5.31 -12.00 -5.37
CA CYS A 135 -5.52 -13.36 -4.90
C CYS A 135 -7.00 -13.72 -4.68
N ASN A 136 -7.93 -12.81 -4.98
CA ASN A 136 -9.36 -12.95 -4.70
C ASN A 136 -9.64 -13.32 -3.23
N LEU A 137 -9.06 -12.54 -2.31
CA LEU A 137 -9.20 -12.68 -0.86
C LEU A 137 -9.82 -11.43 -0.26
N THR A 138 -10.17 -11.49 1.04
CA THR A 138 -10.36 -10.27 1.83
C THR A 138 -9.01 -9.71 2.25
N GLU A 139 -8.93 -8.39 2.46
CA GLU A 139 -7.70 -7.74 2.95
C GLU A 139 -7.26 -8.32 4.32
N ASN A 140 -8.22 -8.68 5.17
CA ASN A 140 -7.92 -9.31 6.45
C ASN A 140 -7.32 -10.71 6.28
N SER A 141 -7.84 -11.51 5.33
CA SER A 141 -7.28 -12.82 5.00
C SER A 141 -5.82 -12.71 4.53
N ALA A 142 -5.50 -11.71 3.70
CA ALA A 142 -4.13 -11.46 3.24
C ALA A 142 -3.17 -11.16 4.42
N ARG A 143 -3.62 -10.36 5.41
CA ARG A 143 -2.83 -10.08 6.63
C ARG A 143 -2.59 -11.32 7.48
N VAL A 144 -3.62 -12.14 7.68
CA VAL A 144 -3.52 -13.37 8.48
C VAL A 144 -2.55 -14.35 7.84
N ILE A 145 -2.64 -14.54 6.51
CA ILE A 145 -1.74 -15.41 5.76
C ILE A 145 -0.30 -14.92 5.88
N TRP A 146 -0.05 -13.63 5.63
CA TRP A 146 1.28 -13.04 5.80
C TRP A 146 1.84 -13.24 7.21
N HIS A 147 1.05 -12.94 8.24
CA HIS A 147 1.47 -13.10 9.63
C HIS A 147 1.87 -14.54 9.91
N ARG A 148 1.07 -15.52 9.47
CA ARG A 148 1.37 -16.94 9.64
C ARG A 148 2.72 -17.32 9.02
N ILE A 149 2.97 -16.91 7.77
CA ILE A 149 4.21 -17.23 7.06
C ILE A 149 5.40 -16.57 7.76
N LYS A 150 5.29 -15.26 8.09
CA LYS A 150 6.32 -14.53 8.83
C LYS A 150 6.66 -15.20 10.17
N THR A 151 5.65 -15.56 10.96
CA THR A 151 5.88 -16.22 12.26
C THR A 151 6.56 -17.57 12.10
N LYS A 152 6.18 -18.35 11.09
CA LYS A 152 6.79 -19.67 10.79
C LYS A 152 8.27 -19.53 10.45
N LEU A 153 8.62 -18.58 9.56
CA LEU A 153 10.00 -18.30 9.19
C LEU A 153 10.82 -17.88 10.42
N GLN A 154 10.33 -16.93 11.21
CA GLN A 154 11.03 -16.49 12.43
C GLN A 154 11.23 -17.61 13.47
N GLN A 155 10.27 -18.52 13.60
CA GLN A 155 10.39 -19.66 14.52
C GLN A 155 11.42 -20.68 14.03
N GLN A 156 11.48 -20.93 12.72
CA GLN A 156 12.41 -21.90 12.15
C GLN A 156 13.84 -21.36 12.17
N TYR A 157 14.02 -20.08 11.84
CA TYR A 157 15.32 -19.39 11.89
C TYR A 157 15.93 -19.47 13.29
N ARG A 158 15.17 -19.11 14.33
CA ARG A 158 15.64 -19.20 15.73
C ARG A 158 16.03 -20.60 16.17
N LYS A 159 15.38 -21.66 15.66
CA LYS A 159 15.73 -23.04 16.00
C LYS A 159 17.07 -23.45 15.42
N GLU A 160 17.40 -22.95 14.24
CA GLU A 160 18.65 -23.25 13.54
C GLU A 160 19.83 -22.48 14.15
N GLU A 161 19.62 -21.29 14.70
CA GLU A 161 20.65 -20.55 15.46
C GLU A 161 20.99 -21.14 16.84
N THR A 162 20.11 -21.97 17.43
CA THR A 162 20.35 -22.55 18.76
C THR A 162 21.07 -23.90 18.71
N LEU A 163 21.53 -24.32 17.52
CA LEU A 163 22.12 -25.63 17.22
C LEU A 163 23.58 -25.48 16.78
#